data_AF-A0A1C7MM53-F1
#
_entry.id   AF-A0A1C7MM53-F1
#
_cell.length_a   1.000
_cell.length_b   1.000
_cell.length_c   1.000
_cell.angle_alpha   90.00
_cell.angle_beta   90.00
_cell.angle_gamma   90.00
#
_symmetry.space_group_name_H-M   'P 1'
#
loop_
_entity.id
_entity.type
_entity.pdbx_description
1 polymer ?
#
loop_
_entity_poly.entity_id
_entity_poly.type
_entity_poly.pdbx_seq_one_letter_code
_entity_poly.pdbx_strand_id
1 'polypeptide(L)'
;MWSLPASLWTASGVVRRVRAICQSLSKANALLRAYEINSYTPADELPERVLELINDARFAWPTDCIAANLKRERGGRSVWRYVFDQEGPARGVPHHAVDLIYLFDNVPLPTLPSASSESSMPTESGDCCFYSSDEEDDGHSGFGSSEARSGSDFIDDWAMPVVDDWTYARVRNAVQERWISFANGEAPWQEDKVYVFGPEGEVGERSMSIFQGRRRTATWKEALEPLGMHLVQKVGTELCNGPPLSSRARF
;
A
#
# COMPACT_ATOMS: atom_id res chain seq x y z
N MET A 1 -8.14 -7.05 0.85
CA MET A 1 -9.15 -8.13 0.95
C MET A 1 -9.75 -8.25 2.35
N TRP A 2 -8.99 -8.02 3.43
CA TRP A 2 -9.50 -8.07 4.82
C TRP A 2 -9.60 -6.70 5.52
N SER A 3 -9.25 -5.60 4.84
CA SER A 3 -9.29 -4.25 5.43
C SER A 3 -10.70 -3.82 5.83
N LEU A 4 -11.70 -4.13 4.99
CA LEU A 4 -13.10 -3.80 5.27
C LEU A 4 -13.68 -4.61 6.45
N PRO A 5 -13.58 -5.95 6.50
CA PRO A 5 -14.03 -6.69 7.68
C PRO A 5 -13.30 -6.26 8.97
N ALA A 6 -11.99 -6.01 8.90
CA ALA A 6 -11.20 -5.59 10.05
C ALA A 6 -11.57 -4.18 10.55
N SER A 7 -11.99 -3.26 9.67
CA SER A 7 -12.39 -1.90 10.09
C SER A 7 -13.74 -1.87 10.82
N LEU A 8 -14.53 -2.95 10.77
CA LEU A 8 -15.82 -3.04 11.46
C LEU A 8 -15.68 -3.32 12.96
N TRP A 9 -14.48 -3.64 13.44
CA TRP A 9 -14.26 -3.88 14.86
C TRP A 9 -14.51 -2.62 15.70
N THR A 10 -15.13 -2.81 16.86
CA THR A 10 -15.13 -1.79 17.93
C THR A 10 -13.97 -2.05 18.89
N ALA A 11 -13.45 -1.01 19.54
CA ALA A 11 -12.32 -1.11 20.46
C ALA A 11 -12.59 -2.14 21.58
N SER A 12 -13.78 -2.06 22.20
CA SER A 12 -14.22 -3.05 23.20
C SER A 12 -14.38 -4.46 22.62
N GLY A 13 -14.72 -4.59 21.33
CA GLY A 13 -14.82 -5.86 20.61
C GLY A 13 -13.46 -6.53 20.45
N VAL A 14 -12.45 -5.77 19.99
CA VAL A 14 -11.07 -6.26 19.85
C VAL A 14 -10.52 -6.73 21.18
N VAL A 15 -10.64 -5.90 22.23
CA VAL A 15 -10.13 -6.23 23.58
C VAL A 15 -10.75 -7.53 24.09
N ARG A 16 -12.08 -7.69 23.96
CA ARG A 16 -12.77 -8.92 24.37
C ARG A 16 -12.31 -10.14 23.56
N ARG A 17 -12.18 -9.99 22.24
CA ARG A 17 -11.75 -11.08 21.35
C ARG A 17 -10.33 -11.53 21.64
N VAL A 18 -9.38 -10.59 21.75
CA VAL A 18 -7.97 -10.89 22.06
C VAL A 18 -7.84 -11.59 23.41
N ARG A 19 -8.53 -11.09 24.46
CA ARG A 19 -8.53 -11.75 25.77
C ARG A 19 -9.09 -13.17 25.72
N ALA A 20 -10.17 -13.39 24.95
CA ALA A 20 -10.76 -14.71 24.78
C ALA A 20 -9.81 -15.69 24.07
N ILE A 21 -9.04 -15.23 23.08
CA ILE A 21 -8.09 -16.07 22.34
C ILE A 21 -6.86 -16.40 23.19
N CYS A 22 -6.26 -15.40 23.84
CA CYS A 22 -5.02 -15.58 24.58
C CYS A 22 -5.19 -16.44 25.85
N GLN A 23 -6.42 -16.54 26.39
CA GLN A 23 -6.74 -17.31 27.61
C GLN A 23 -5.88 -16.93 28.84
N SER A 24 -5.19 -15.79 28.77
CA SER A 24 -4.27 -15.26 29.77
C SER A 24 -4.38 -13.74 29.74
N LEU A 25 -4.88 -13.16 30.84
CA LEU A 25 -5.12 -11.73 30.92
C LEU A 25 -3.82 -10.93 30.84
N SER A 26 -2.73 -11.43 31.43
CA SER A 26 -1.43 -10.76 31.39
C SER A 26 -0.86 -10.72 29.97
N LYS A 27 -0.88 -11.85 29.24
CA LYS A 27 -0.40 -11.91 27.85
C LYS A 27 -1.28 -11.11 26.90
N ALA A 28 -2.61 -11.18 27.06
CA ALA A 28 -3.55 -10.39 26.28
C ALA A 28 -3.32 -8.88 26.49
N ASN A 29 -3.16 -8.45 27.74
CA ASN A 29 -2.92 -7.03 28.04
C ASN A 29 -1.54 -6.57 27.57
N ALA A 30 -0.51 -7.43 27.61
CA ALA A 30 0.80 -7.12 27.03
C ALA A 30 0.67 -6.89 25.52
N LEU A 31 0.00 -7.80 24.81
CA LEU A 31 -0.27 -7.66 23.38
C LEU A 31 -1.06 -6.37 23.06
N LEU A 32 -2.18 -6.16 23.74
CA LEU A 32 -3.03 -4.99 23.53
C LEU A 32 -2.28 -3.68 23.78
N ARG A 33 -1.44 -3.60 24.83
CA ARG A 33 -0.58 -2.43 25.07
C ARG A 33 0.46 -2.23 23.98
N ALA A 34 1.06 -3.30 23.47
CA ALA A 34 2.10 -3.22 22.45
C ALA A 34 1.62 -2.64 21.12
N TYR A 35 0.30 -2.70 20.86
CA TYR A 35 -0.37 -2.09 19.70
C TYR A 35 -1.26 -0.90 20.11
N GLU A 36 -1.15 -0.42 21.36
CA GLU A 36 -1.92 0.70 21.90
C GLU A 36 -3.46 0.57 21.78
N ILE A 37 -3.94 -0.67 21.78
CA ILE A 37 -5.37 -1.00 21.73
C ILE A 37 -5.91 -1.12 23.15
N ASN A 38 -6.90 -0.31 23.48
CA ASN A 38 -7.64 -0.38 24.73
C ASN A 38 -9.15 -0.18 24.46
N SER A 39 -10.00 -0.27 25.49
CA SER A 39 -11.46 -0.19 25.29
C SER A 39 -11.96 1.20 24.88
N TYR A 40 -11.11 2.21 24.98
CA TYR A 40 -11.36 3.61 24.67
C TYR A 40 -10.53 4.12 23.49
N THR A 41 -9.84 3.24 22.75
CA THR A 41 -9.12 3.64 21.52
C THR A 41 -10.08 4.35 20.57
N PRO A 42 -9.75 5.55 20.07
CA PRO A 42 -10.57 6.29 19.12
C PRO A 42 -10.94 5.47 17.88
N ALA A 43 -12.14 5.67 17.35
CA ALA A 43 -12.68 4.87 16.25
C ALA A 43 -11.96 5.11 14.92
N ASP A 44 -11.34 6.28 14.76
CA ASP A 44 -10.51 6.70 13.63
C ASP A 44 -9.10 6.09 13.67
N GLU A 45 -8.51 5.93 14.86
CA GLU A 45 -7.19 5.28 15.02
C GLU A 45 -7.27 3.75 14.99
N LEU A 46 -8.36 3.17 15.54
CA LEU A 46 -8.48 1.73 15.75
C LEU A 46 -8.21 0.86 14.50
N PRO A 47 -8.72 1.20 13.29
CA PRO A 47 -8.49 0.40 12.11
C PRO A 47 -7.01 0.22 11.82
N GLU A 48 -6.21 1.28 11.90
CA GLU A 48 -4.76 1.21 11.66
C GLU A 48 -4.08 0.27 12.65
N ARG A 49 -4.32 0.46 13.96
CA ARG A 49 -3.77 -0.40 15.04
C ARG A 49 -4.13 -1.88 14.86
N VAL A 50 -5.37 -2.15 14.44
CA VAL A 50 -5.85 -3.52 14.18
C VAL A 50 -5.17 -4.11 12.95
N LEU A 51 -5.05 -3.33 11.85
CA LEU A 51 -4.39 -3.78 10.64
C LEU A 51 -2.90 -4.08 10.88
N GLU A 52 -2.25 -3.29 11.73
CA GLU A 52 -0.88 -3.49 12.19
C GLU A 52 -0.70 -4.81 12.96
N LEU A 53 -1.56 -5.07 13.95
CA LEU A 53 -1.57 -6.32 14.69
C LEU A 53 -1.82 -7.51 13.77
N ILE A 54 -2.76 -7.39 12.83
CA ILE A 54 -3.04 -8.42 11.84
C ILE A 54 -1.82 -8.66 10.96
N ASN A 55 -1.18 -7.60 10.46
CA ASN A 55 -0.01 -7.71 9.58
C ASN A 55 1.11 -8.51 10.26
N ASP A 56 1.43 -8.14 11.50
CA ASP A 56 2.48 -8.78 12.27
C ASP A 56 2.14 -10.23 12.59
N ALA A 57 0.90 -10.49 13.00
CA ALA A 57 0.44 -11.82 13.40
C ALA A 57 0.34 -12.80 12.23
N ARG A 58 -0.09 -12.33 11.05
CA ARG A 58 -0.36 -13.18 9.88
C ARG A 58 0.86 -13.34 8.99
N PHE A 59 1.67 -12.29 8.85
CA PHE A 59 2.69 -12.23 7.82
C PHE A 59 4.09 -11.97 8.39
N ALA A 60 4.29 -10.84 9.07
CA ALA A 60 5.65 -10.37 9.34
C ALA A 60 6.41 -11.25 10.36
N TRP A 61 5.83 -11.51 11.53
CA TRP A 61 6.48 -12.33 12.55
C TRP A 61 6.61 -13.82 12.16
N PRO A 62 5.58 -14.47 11.56
CA PRO A 62 5.73 -15.83 11.04
C PRO A 62 6.83 -15.96 9.98
N THR A 63 6.93 -15.00 9.07
CA THR A 63 8.01 -14.97 8.06
C THR A 63 9.38 -14.83 8.72
N ASP A 64 9.49 -13.99 9.75
CA ASP A 64 10.73 -13.83 10.51
C ASP A 64 11.14 -15.13 11.23
N CYS A 65 10.18 -15.81 11.86
CA CYS A 65 10.42 -17.11 12.50
C CYS A 65 10.90 -18.17 11.51
N ILE A 66 10.25 -18.28 10.34
CA ILE A 66 10.63 -19.24 9.31
C ILE A 66 12.02 -18.92 8.77
N ALA A 67 12.31 -17.66 8.46
CA ALA A 67 13.61 -17.24 7.97
C ALA A 67 14.73 -17.52 8.99
N ALA A 68 14.51 -17.22 10.28
CA ALA A 68 15.46 -17.50 11.35
C ALA A 68 15.70 -19.00 11.53
N ASN A 69 14.65 -19.81 11.48
CA ASN A 69 14.74 -21.26 11.60
C ASN A 69 15.50 -21.88 10.42
N LEU A 70 15.13 -21.53 9.18
CA LEU A 70 15.82 -22.01 7.98
C LEU A 70 17.29 -21.59 7.96
N LYS A 71 17.58 -20.35 8.36
CA LYS A 71 18.96 -19.86 8.43
C LYS A 71 19.76 -20.67 9.45
N ARG A 72 19.19 -21.00 10.61
CA ARG A 72 19.84 -21.86 11.62
C ARG A 72 20.07 -23.29 11.10
N GLU A 73 19.06 -23.90 10.47
CA GLU A 73 19.14 -25.27 9.93
C GLU A 73 20.18 -25.40 8.80
N ARG A 74 20.34 -24.35 8.00
CA ARG A 74 21.30 -24.31 6.88
C ARG A 74 22.68 -23.79 7.25
N GLY A 75 23.00 -23.68 8.54
CA GLY A 75 24.32 -23.20 9.00
C GLY A 75 24.60 -21.74 8.64
N GLY A 76 23.55 -20.92 8.52
CA GLY A 76 23.64 -19.49 8.23
C GLY A 76 23.53 -19.11 6.75
N ARG A 77 23.40 -20.09 5.85
CA ARG A 77 23.53 -19.90 4.40
C ARG A 77 22.23 -20.06 3.64
N SER A 78 22.21 -19.56 2.41
CA SER A 78 21.17 -19.81 1.42
C SER A 78 19.75 -19.45 1.87
N VAL A 79 19.64 -18.34 2.60
CA VAL A 79 18.36 -17.72 2.99
C VAL A 79 18.47 -16.23 2.73
N TRP A 80 17.73 -15.76 1.73
CA TRP A 80 17.69 -14.37 1.32
C TRP A 80 16.37 -13.74 1.76
N ARG A 81 16.43 -12.49 2.21
CA ARG A 81 15.26 -11.70 2.63
C ARG A 81 15.24 -10.38 1.89
N TYR A 82 14.05 -9.92 1.54
CA TYR A 82 13.84 -8.59 0.99
C TYR A 82 12.76 -7.82 1.75
N VAL A 83 12.74 -6.52 1.55
CA VAL A 83 11.66 -5.61 1.96
C VAL A 83 11.10 -4.97 0.70
N PHE A 84 9.78 -4.92 0.61
CA PHE A 84 9.07 -4.34 -0.51
C PHE A 84 8.15 -3.24 0.00
N ASP A 85 8.61 -2.00 -0.16
CA ASP A 85 7.93 -0.77 0.26
C ASP A 85 7.65 0.15 -0.95
N GLN A 86 7.71 -0.39 -2.17
CA GLN A 86 7.35 0.35 -3.39
C GLN A 86 5.83 0.51 -3.49
N GLU A 87 5.40 1.71 -3.86
CA GLU A 87 4.02 2.07 -4.10
C GLU A 87 3.40 1.24 -5.24
N GLY A 88 2.13 0.87 -5.11
CA GLY A 88 1.42 0.23 -6.22
C GLY A 88 1.01 1.24 -7.30
N PRO A 89 1.15 0.95 -8.61
CA PRO A 89 0.84 1.90 -9.69
C PRO A 89 -0.57 2.50 -9.63
N ALA A 90 -1.56 1.72 -9.19
CA ALA A 90 -2.95 2.16 -9.11
C ALA A 90 -3.35 2.76 -7.76
N ARG A 91 -2.72 2.33 -6.66
CA ARG A 91 -3.11 2.73 -5.29
C ARG A 91 -2.21 3.81 -4.71
N GLY A 92 -1.01 3.98 -5.25
CA GLY A 92 -0.07 4.98 -4.78
C GLY A 92 0.54 4.73 -3.41
N VAL A 93 0.27 3.58 -2.81
CA VAL A 93 0.80 3.19 -1.50
C VAL A 93 1.21 1.72 -1.56
N PRO A 94 2.22 1.30 -0.77
CA PRO A 94 2.56 -0.10 -0.63
C PRO A 94 1.38 -0.87 -0.06
N HIS A 95 1.12 -2.07 -0.60
CA HIS A 95 0.03 -2.91 -0.12
C HIS A 95 0.35 -4.40 -0.28
N HIS A 96 -0.45 -5.26 0.32
CA HIS A 96 -0.26 -6.70 0.18
C HIS A 96 -0.29 -7.13 -1.30
N ALA A 97 0.64 -8.01 -1.68
CA ALA A 97 0.82 -8.56 -3.02
C ALA A 97 1.16 -7.53 -4.11
N VAL A 98 1.57 -6.31 -3.74
CA VAL A 98 2.04 -5.30 -4.70
C VAL A 98 3.30 -5.77 -5.44
N ASP A 99 4.16 -6.53 -4.77
CA ASP A 99 5.39 -7.11 -5.34
C ASP A 99 5.11 -8.05 -6.51
N LEU A 100 3.95 -8.73 -6.52
CA LEU A 100 3.55 -9.59 -7.63
C LEU A 100 3.30 -8.82 -8.93
N ILE A 101 2.84 -7.56 -8.82
CA ILE A 101 2.65 -6.69 -9.99
C ILE A 101 3.99 -6.45 -10.67
N TYR A 102 5.03 -6.12 -9.88
CA TYR A 102 6.38 -5.89 -10.37
C TYR A 102 7.10 -7.17 -10.80
N LEU A 103 6.82 -8.30 -10.14
CA LEU A 103 7.43 -9.58 -10.49
C LEU A 103 6.91 -10.10 -11.83
N PHE A 104 5.59 -10.11 -12.03
CA PHE A 104 4.98 -10.70 -13.22
C PHE A 104 4.68 -9.72 -14.35
N ASP A 105 4.71 -8.42 -14.08
CA ASP A 105 4.45 -7.34 -15.04
C ASP A 105 3.14 -7.55 -15.83
N ASN A 106 2.08 -7.96 -15.13
CA ASN A 106 0.83 -8.43 -15.73
C ASN A 106 -0.35 -7.46 -15.52
N VAL A 107 -0.10 -6.27 -14.98
CA VAL A 107 -1.13 -5.24 -14.76
C VAL A 107 -0.85 -4.05 -15.67
N PRO A 108 -1.82 -3.60 -16.48
CA PRO A 108 -1.68 -2.38 -17.26
C PRO A 108 -1.39 -1.18 -16.35
N LEU A 109 -0.37 -0.40 -16.71
CA LEU A 109 -0.12 0.88 -16.04
C LEU A 109 -1.25 1.87 -16.37
N PRO A 110 -1.62 2.77 -15.43
CA PRO A 110 -2.55 3.85 -15.74
C PRO A 110 -2.02 4.65 -16.93
N THR A 111 -2.75 4.64 -18.05
CA THR A 111 -2.36 5.41 -19.24
C THR A 111 -2.54 6.89 -18.95
N LEU A 112 -1.47 7.67 -19.10
CA LEU A 112 -1.59 9.11 -19.27
C LEU A 112 -2.50 9.37 -20.50
N PRO A 113 -3.47 10.29 -20.44
CA PRO A 113 -4.15 10.74 -21.64
C PRO A 113 -3.08 11.28 -22.58
N SER A 114 -2.93 10.66 -23.75
CA SER A 114 -1.99 11.11 -24.76
C SER A 114 -2.37 12.54 -25.13
N ALA A 115 -1.48 13.50 -24.88
CA ALA A 115 -1.61 14.83 -25.43
C ALA A 115 -1.75 14.67 -26.94
N SER A 116 -2.95 14.90 -27.45
CA SER A 116 -3.24 14.91 -28.88
C SER A 116 -2.27 15.89 -29.52
N SER A 117 -1.31 15.34 -30.27
CA SER A 117 -0.38 16.11 -31.08
C SER A 117 -1.16 16.68 -32.26
N GLU A 118 -1.97 17.72 -32.04
CA GLU A 118 -2.53 18.52 -33.13
C GLU A 118 -1.42 19.41 -33.69
N SER A 119 -0.58 18.80 -34.52
CA SER A 119 0.25 19.51 -35.48
C SER A 119 -0.64 20.06 -36.58
N SER A 120 -1.17 21.26 -36.36
CA SER A 120 -1.87 22.03 -37.39
C SER A 120 -0.89 23.07 -37.96
N MET A 121 -0.16 22.68 -39.00
CA MET A 121 0.59 23.59 -39.86
C MET A 121 -0.36 24.66 -40.44
N PRO A 122 -0.02 25.97 -40.40
CA PRO A 122 -0.81 26.97 -41.09
C PRO A 122 -0.39 27.02 -42.56
N THR A 123 -1.28 26.61 -43.46
CA THR A 123 -1.16 26.86 -44.90
C THR A 123 -1.52 28.32 -45.20
N GLU A 124 -0.55 29.07 -45.71
CA GLU A 124 -0.75 30.37 -46.36
C GLU A 124 -1.68 30.22 -47.58
N SER A 125 -2.67 31.10 -47.73
CA SER A 125 -2.85 31.97 -48.91
C SER A 125 -4.22 32.67 -48.91
N GLY A 126 -4.22 33.96 -49.25
CA GLY A 126 -5.38 34.59 -49.89
C GLY A 126 -6.03 35.79 -49.19
N ASP A 127 -5.36 36.94 -49.31
CA ASP A 127 -5.92 38.26 -49.67
C ASP A 127 -7.24 38.79 -49.05
N CYS A 128 -7.04 39.93 -48.38
CA CYS A 128 -7.68 41.23 -48.61
C CYS A 128 -9.07 41.56 -48.00
N CYS A 129 -9.01 42.65 -47.22
CA CYS A 129 -10.00 43.73 -47.09
C CYS A 129 -11.23 43.50 -46.18
N PHE A 130 -11.29 44.21 -45.04
CA PHE A 130 -12.02 45.49 -44.97
C PHE A 130 -11.66 46.27 -43.70
N TYR A 131 -11.64 47.59 -43.86
CA TYR A 131 -11.19 48.64 -42.95
C TYR A 131 -12.32 49.04 -41.98
N SER A 132 -11.97 49.40 -40.75
CA SER A 132 -12.26 50.72 -40.14
C SER A 132 -12.63 50.64 -38.66
N SER A 133 -11.88 51.44 -37.91
CA SER A 133 -12.19 52.00 -36.59
C SER A 133 -13.59 52.60 -36.50
N ASP A 134 -14.22 52.55 -35.32
CA ASP A 134 -14.27 53.68 -34.37
C ASP A 134 -15.25 53.39 -33.21
N GLU A 135 -14.78 53.77 -32.02
CA GLU A 135 -15.46 54.44 -30.90
C GLU A 135 -16.76 53.90 -30.26
N GLU A 136 -16.80 54.19 -28.96
CA GLU A 136 -17.71 53.82 -27.88
C GLU A 136 -19.18 54.23 -28.12
N ASP A 137 -20.14 53.35 -27.77
CA ASP A 137 -21.46 53.79 -27.29
C ASP A 137 -22.23 52.68 -26.54
N ASP A 138 -22.46 52.99 -25.27
CA ASP A 138 -23.56 52.70 -24.34
C ASP A 138 -24.77 51.84 -24.78
N GLY A 139 -25.25 50.99 -23.86
CA GLY A 139 -26.65 50.55 -23.93
C GLY A 139 -26.98 49.23 -23.25
N HIS A 140 -27.56 49.31 -22.04
CA HIS A 140 -28.23 48.21 -21.37
C HIS A 140 -29.43 47.64 -22.14
N SER A 141 -29.51 46.30 -22.25
CA SER A 141 -30.72 45.47 -22.17
C SER A 141 -30.26 44.00 -22.24
N GLY A 142 -30.78 43.00 -21.53
CA GLY A 142 -32.11 42.83 -20.97
C GLY A 142 -32.78 41.59 -21.59
N PHE A 143 -32.42 40.40 -21.08
CA PHE A 143 -33.27 39.20 -20.93
C PHE A 143 -33.37 38.10 -22.04
N GLY A 144 -32.99 36.86 -21.64
CA GLY A 144 -33.51 35.54 -22.07
C GLY A 144 -32.89 34.94 -23.35
N SER A 145 -32.56 33.65 -23.50
CA SER A 145 -32.75 32.39 -22.76
C SER A 145 -31.93 31.28 -23.49
N SER A 146 -31.50 30.23 -22.75
CA SER A 146 -31.04 28.89 -23.21
C SER A 146 -29.83 28.83 -24.16
N GLU A 147 -28.71 28.18 -23.84
CA GLU A 147 -28.60 26.74 -23.57
C GLU A 147 -27.48 26.43 -22.56
N ALA A 148 -27.78 25.45 -21.71
CA ALA A 148 -26.82 24.83 -20.81
C ALA A 148 -25.77 24.05 -21.61
N ARG A 149 -24.52 24.52 -21.59
CA ARG A 149 -23.35 23.66 -21.74
C ARG A 149 -22.49 23.81 -20.51
N SER A 150 -22.58 22.75 -19.71
CA SER A 150 -21.79 22.42 -18.53
C SER A 150 -20.36 22.95 -18.60
N GLY A 151 -20.16 24.15 -18.06
CA GLY A 151 -18.85 24.64 -17.68
C GLY A 151 -18.36 23.85 -16.47
N SER A 152 -17.61 22.80 -16.74
CA SER A 152 -16.66 22.22 -15.80
C SER A 152 -15.45 21.75 -16.61
N ASP A 153 -14.86 22.69 -17.36
CA ASP A 153 -13.44 22.68 -17.71
C ASP A 153 -12.60 22.87 -16.43
N PHE A 154 -12.74 21.93 -15.48
CA PHE A 154 -11.69 21.65 -14.52
C PHE A 154 -10.76 20.62 -15.17
N ILE A 155 -10.01 21.14 -16.13
CA ILE A 155 -8.69 20.67 -16.60
C ILE A 155 -7.99 19.97 -15.40
N ASP A 156 -7.85 18.64 -15.38
CA ASP A 156 -6.89 17.84 -16.16
C ASP A 156 -5.46 18.42 -16.19
N ASP A 157 -4.98 18.94 -15.05
CA ASP A 157 -3.66 19.58 -14.98
C ASP A 157 -2.60 18.82 -14.16
N TRP A 158 -2.93 17.78 -13.37
CA TRP A 158 -1.91 17.09 -12.54
C TRP A 158 -2.20 15.60 -12.23
N ALA A 159 -2.88 14.85 -13.09
CA ALA A 159 -3.03 13.40 -12.90
C ALA A 159 -1.74 12.64 -13.29
N MET A 160 -0.62 12.95 -12.63
CA MET A 160 0.58 12.13 -12.71
C MET A 160 0.26 10.74 -12.19
N PRO A 161 0.62 9.66 -12.92
CA PRO A 161 0.50 8.32 -12.39
C PRO A 161 1.29 8.26 -11.08
N VAL A 162 0.70 7.63 -10.05
CA VAL A 162 1.30 7.68 -8.71
C VAL A 162 2.69 7.04 -8.66
N VAL A 163 2.97 6.18 -9.63
CA VAL A 163 4.31 5.67 -9.93
C VAL A 163 4.56 5.93 -11.41
N ASP A 164 5.59 6.71 -11.73
CA ASP A 164 5.97 6.97 -13.12
C ASP A 164 6.59 5.73 -13.79
N ASP A 165 6.61 5.73 -15.13
CA ASP A 165 7.09 4.60 -15.94
C ASP A 165 8.56 4.24 -15.64
N TRP A 166 9.40 5.22 -15.34
CA TRP A 166 10.81 4.99 -15.03
C TRP A 166 10.96 4.30 -13.67
N THR A 167 10.27 4.81 -12.65
CA THR A 167 10.22 4.24 -11.30
C THR A 167 9.67 2.81 -11.35
N TYR A 168 8.59 2.61 -12.10
CA TYR A 168 8.00 1.29 -12.30
C TYR A 168 8.99 0.32 -12.96
N ALA A 169 9.55 0.70 -14.11
CA ALA A 169 10.47 -0.15 -14.87
C ALA A 169 11.74 -0.47 -14.06
N ARG A 170 12.27 0.50 -13.29
CA ARG A 170 13.44 0.31 -12.45
C ARG A 170 13.20 -0.76 -11.39
N VAL A 171 12.11 -0.69 -10.64
CA VAL A 171 11.79 -1.68 -9.60
C VAL A 171 11.43 -3.02 -10.21
N ARG A 172 10.65 -3.03 -11.29
CA ARG A 172 10.27 -4.26 -12.03
C ARG A 172 11.51 -5.01 -12.49
N ASN A 173 12.39 -4.34 -13.24
CA ASN A 173 13.62 -4.93 -13.75
C ASN A 173 14.47 -5.44 -12.59
N ALA A 174 14.55 -4.67 -11.50
CA ALA A 174 15.32 -5.08 -10.34
C ALA A 174 14.78 -6.38 -9.72
N VAL A 175 13.48 -6.45 -9.42
CA VAL A 175 12.84 -7.65 -8.86
C VAL A 175 13.04 -8.85 -9.77
N GLN A 176 12.74 -8.71 -11.06
CA GLN A 176 12.81 -9.81 -12.03
C GLN A 176 14.23 -10.36 -12.17
N GLU A 177 15.24 -9.50 -12.29
CA GLU A 177 16.65 -9.90 -12.36
C GLU A 177 17.05 -10.79 -11.17
N ARG A 178 16.67 -10.40 -9.94
CA ARG A 178 17.04 -11.15 -8.73
C ARG A 178 16.32 -12.49 -8.66
N TRP A 179 15.03 -12.52 -8.99
CA TRP A 179 14.27 -13.78 -9.02
C TRP A 179 14.79 -14.73 -10.09
N ILE A 180 15.20 -14.22 -11.25
CA ILE A 180 15.82 -15.00 -12.33
C ILE A 180 17.18 -15.55 -11.90
N SER A 181 18.07 -14.73 -11.32
CA SER A 181 19.35 -15.20 -10.78
C SER A 181 19.14 -16.30 -9.73
N PHE A 182 18.22 -16.10 -8.79
CA PHE A 182 17.88 -17.11 -7.78
C PHE A 182 17.38 -18.41 -8.41
N ALA A 183 16.49 -18.35 -9.41
CA ALA A 183 15.98 -19.52 -10.11
C ALA A 183 17.06 -20.29 -10.89
N ASN A 184 18.10 -19.59 -11.36
CA ASN A 184 19.27 -20.19 -12.02
C ASN A 184 20.33 -20.72 -11.02
N GLY A 185 20.08 -20.66 -9.72
CA GLY A 185 20.99 -21.13 -8.68
C GLY A 185 22.09 -20.13 -8.31
N GLU A 186 21.99 -18.89 -8.78
CA GLU A 186 22.88 -17.80 -8.39
C GLU A 186 22.38 -17.12 -7.12
N ALA A 187 23.29 -16.52 -6.34
CA ALA A 187 22.90 -15.71 -5.20
C ALA A 187 22.28 -14.39 -5.70
N PRO A 188 21.01 -14.07 -5.37
CA PRO A 188 20.37 -12.86 -5.88
C PRO A 188 20.94 -11.58 -5.25
N TRP A 189 21.56 -11.68 -4.07
CA TRP A 189 22.34 -10.64 -3.37
C TRP A 189 23.17 -11.28 -2.25
N GLN A 190 23.96 -10.48 -1.52
CA GLN A 190 24.78 -10.96 -0.40
C GLN A 190 23.94 -11.58 0.74
N GLU A 191 24.33 -12.76 1.24
CA GLU A 191 23.56 -13.56 2.22
C GLU A 191 23.43 -12.90 3.62
N ASP A 192 24.33 -11.97 3.93
CA ASP A 192 24.35 -11.18 5.16
C ASP A 192 23.57 -9.86 5.03
N LYS A 193 22.91 -9.63 3.88
CA LYS A 193 22.16 -8.42 3.58
C LYS A 193 20.70 -8.68 3.24
N VAL A 194 19.95 -7.59 3.24
CA VAL A 194 18.56 -7.49 2.80
C VAL A 194 18.52 -6.71 1.52
N TYR A 195 17.72 -7.15 0.54
CA TYR A 195 17.43 -6.31 -0.62
C TYR A 195 16.19 -5.47 -0.38
N VAL A 196 16.22 -4.20 -0.77
CA VAL A 196 15.08 -3.29 -0.63
C VAL A 196 14.57 -2.91 -2.01
N PHE A 197 13.24 -2.88 -2.14
CA PHE A 197 12.52 -2.37 -3.30
C PHE A 197 11.55 -1.28 -2.81
N GLY A 198 11.84 -0.03 -3.13
CA GLY A 198 11.10 1.16 -2.72
C GLY A 198 11.48 1.72 -1.33
N PRO A 199 10.91 2.89 -0.98
CA PRO A 199 9.93 3.66 -1.77
C PRO A 199 10.58 4.40 -2.95
N GLU A 200 9.76 5.02 -3.82
CA GLU A 200 10.22 5.96 -4.87
C GLU A 200 11.30 5.39 -5.82
N GLY A 201 11.24 4.11 -6.13
CA GLY A 201 12.18 3.46 -7.04
C GLY A 201 13.53 3.11 -6.43
N GLU A 202 13.71 3.28 -5.11
CA GLU A 202 14.90 2.85 -4.41
C GLU A 202 15.11 1.35 -4.59
N VAL A 203 16.30 0.94 -5.03
CA VAL A 203 16.66 -0.48 -5.10
C VAL A 203 18.07 -0.68 -4.59
N GLY A 204 18.30 -1.74 -3.81
CA GLY A 204 19.64 -2.14 -3.44
C GLY A 204 19.76 -2.92 -2.14
N GLU A 205 20.99 -3.34 -1.86
CA GLU A 205 21.32 -4.06 -0.64
C GLU A 205 21.43 -3.13 0.57
N ARG A 206 20.92 -3.56 1.72
CA ARG A 206 20.96 -2.87 3.01
C ARG A 206 21.38 -3.85 4.11
N SER A 207 21.87 -3.29 5.20
CA SER A 207 22.14 -4.06 6.42
C SER A 207 20.85 -4.70 6.96
N MET A 208 20.97 -5.89 7.54
CA MET A 208 19.88 -6.58 8.26
C MET A 208 19.27 -5.72 9.39
N SER A 209 20.01 -4.73 9.91
CA SER A 209 19.50 -3.79 10.91
C SER A 209 18.32 -2.94 10.41
N ILE A 210 18.08 -2.88 9.09
CA ILE A 210 16.92 -2.19 8.53
C ILE A 210 15.59 -2.77 9.03
N PHE A 211 15.54 -4.06 9.37
CA PHE A 211 14.35 -4.66 9.97
C PHE A 211 14.04 -4.10 11.36
N GLN A 212 15.04 -3.66 12.13
CA GLN A 212 14.79 -3.06 13.45
C GLN A 212 14.13 -1.68 13.34
N GLY A 213 14.48 -0.92 12.30
CA GLY A 213 13.87 0.39 12.03
C GLY A 213 12.55 0.32 11.28
N ARG A 214 12.35 -0.69 10.41
CA ARG A 214 11.14 -0.82 9.57
C ARG A 214 10.11 -1.83 10.08
N ARG A 215 10.47 -2.69 11.03
CA ARG A 215 9.59 -3.71 11.59
C ARG A 215 9.62 -3.65 13.11
N ARG A 216 8.48 -3.96 13.72
CA ARG A 216 8.29 -4.02 15.17
C ARG A 216 8.93 -5.26 15.81
N THR A 217 10.17 -5.57 15.47
CA THR A 217 10.88 -6.78 15.95
C THR A 217 10.94 -6.87 17.48
N ALA A 218 11.11 -5.74 18.17
CA ALA A 218 11.03 -5.67 19.62
C ALA A 218 9.63 -6.05 20.15
N THR A 219 8.58 -5.48 19.57
CA THR A 219 7.18 -5.83 19.88
C THR A 219 6.92 -7.31 19.66
N TRP A 220 7.47 -7.91 18.60
CA TRP A 220 7.29 -9.34 18.34
C TRP A 220 7.88 -10.19 19.45
N LYS A 221 9.11 -9.88 19.88
CA LYS A 221 9.81 -10.59 20.96
C LYS A 221 9.08 -10.45 22.30
N GLU A 222 8.54 -9.28 22.60
CA GLU A 222 7.91 -8.99 23.89
C GLU A 222 6.44 -9.42 23.97
N ALA A 223 5.70 -9.35 22.86
CA ALA A 223 4.26 -9.54 22.84
C ALA A 223 3.80 -10.79 22.07
N LEU A 224 4.44 -11.14 20.95
CA LEU A 224 4.02 -12.26 20.10
C LEU A 224 4.70 -13.57 20.48
N GLU A 225 6.01 -13.55 20.71
CA GLU A 225 6.80 -14.73 21.05
C GLU A 225 6.29 -15.44 22.33
N PRO A 226 5.93 -14.74 23.42
CA PRO A 226 5.40 -15.40 24.62
C PRO A 226 3.99 -16.02 24.44
N LEU A 227 3.24 -15.60 23.42
CA LEU A 227 1.96 -16.21 23.07
C LEU A 227 2.14 -17.50 22.27
N GLY A 228 3.20 -17.57 21.47
CA GLY A 228 3.49 -18.69 20.57
C GLY A 228 2.69 -18.66 19.27
N MET A 229 3.25 -19.32 18.25
CA MET A 229 2.76 -19.26 16.85
C MET A 229 1.27 -19.53 16.71
N HIS A 230 0.77 -20.56 17.37
CA HIS A 230 -0.63 -20.98 17.26
C HIS A 230 -1.61 -19.88 17.72
N LEU A 231 -1.36 -19.26 18.89
CA LEU A 231 -2.25 -18.23 19.41
C LEU A 231 -2.16 -16.94 18.59
N VAL A 232 -0.96 -16.55 18.16
CA VAL A 232 -0.77 -15.35 17.33
C VAL A 232 -1.48 -15.51 15.98
N GLN A 233 -1.33 -16.66 15.32
CA GLN A 233 -2.06 -16.94 14.07
C GLN A 233 -3.57 -16.90 14.27
N LYS A 234 -4.07 -17.43 15.40
CA LYS A 234 -5.50 -17.38 15.74
C LYS A 234 -5.98 -15.94 15.95
N VAL A 235 -5.21 -15.11 16.66
CA VAL A 235 -5.50 -13.67 16.81
C VAL A 235 -5.59 -13.01 15.44
N GLY A 236 -4.56 -13.17 14.60
CA GLY A 236 -4.55 -12.59 13.26
C GLY A 236 -5.73 -13.04 12.40
N THR A 237 -6.09 -14.33 12.47
CA THR A 237 -7.20 -14.89 11.68
C THR A 237 -8.55 -14.36 12.14
N GLU A 238 -8.82 -14.38 13.45
CA GLU A 238 -10.08 -13.90 14.01
C GLU A 238 -10.28 -12.40 13.77
N LEU A 239 -9.22 -11.60 13.90
CA LEU A 239 -9.31 -10.17 13.63
C LEU A 239 -9.50 -9.86 12.14
N CYS A 240 -8.86 -10.62 11.23
CA CYS A 240 -9.10 -10.51 9.78
C CYS A 240 -10.56 -10.73 9.38
N ASN A 241 -11.27 -11.64 10.07
CA ASN A 241 -12.63 -12.02 9.73
C ASN A 241 -13.66 -10.93 10.11
N GLY A 242 -13.24 -9.91 10.86
CA GLY A 242 -14.14 -8.90 11.41
C GLY A 242 -14.89 -9.39 12.65
N PRO A 243 -15.66 -8.50 13.28
CA PRO A 243 -16.47 -8.87 14.44
C PRO A 243 -17.54 -9.90 14.06
N PRO A 244 -17.94 -10.79 14.99
CA PRO A 244 -19.06 -11.68 14.74
C PRO A 244 -20.34 -10.87 14.45
N LEU A 245 -21.08 -11.28 13.43
CA LEU A 245 -22.37 -10.66 13.10
C LEU A 245 -23.29 -10.72 14.33
N SER A 246 -23.80 -9.56 14.73
CA SER A 246 -24.74 -9.48 15.84
C SER A 246 -26.02 -10.23 15.44
N SER A 247 -26.45 -11.18 16.27
CA SER A 247 -27.68 -11.98 16.05
C SER A 247 -28.96 -11.14 15.96
N ARG A 248 -28.86 -9.82 16.23
CA ARG A 248 -29.95 -8.84 16.18
C ARG A 248 -30.35 -8.38 14.77
N ALA A 249 -29.64 -8.79 13.72
CA ALA A 249 -29.95 -8.43 12.33
C ALA A 249 -30.75 -9.52 11.57
N ARG A 250 -31.40 -10.44 12.29
CA ARG A 250 -32.41 -11.35 11.73
C ARG A 250 -33.78 -10.96 12.30
N PHE A 251 -34.39 -9.94 11.71
CA PHE A 251 -35.82 -9.68 11.82
C PHE A 251 -36.33 -9.32 10.43
#